data_AF-A0A383D7E9-F1
#
_entry.id   AF-A0A383D7E9-F1
#
_cell.length_a   1.000
_cell.length_b   1.000
_cell.length_c   1.000
_cell.angle_alpha   90.00
_cell.angle_beta   90.00
_cell.angle_gamma   90.00
#
_symmetry.space_group_name_H-M   'P 1'
#
loop_
_entity.id
_entity.type
_entity.pdbx_description
1 polymer ?
#
loop_
_entity_poly.entity_id
_entity_poly.type
_entity_poly.pdbx_seq_one_letter_code
_entity_poly.pdbx_strand_id
1 'polypeptide(L)'
;IAGAGSITLGSNTLTSGGSDASTTFSGVISGTNGNIIKAGTGTLTLTGNNSYTGSTTISAGLLKIIRDDPTSYLAATSGFTGPGNLTIESSGDDFTADIVTGTHVQLAGTALGNLIIGKTGNARQIDLSSDITTTGTQTYNGPVRLVGGDRTVSTTNSNVIFASTVNSDGTQRALTVTNGTGDTTFSGAIGGSAPVKSLTITSDQLTAGAITLNGALTATLGGSSSITGVIANGAST
;
A
#
# COMPACT_ATOMS: atom_id res chain seq x y z
N ILE A 1 -0.16 1.04 -24.19
CA ILE A 1 -1.11 2.17 -24.35
C ILE A 1 -0.38 3.45 -23.97
N ALA A 2 -0.55 4.56 -24.68
CA ALA A 2 0.16 5.82 -24.37
C ALA A 2 -0.66 7.05 -24.83
N GLY A 3 -0.32 8.22 -24.31
CA GLY A 3 -0.94 9.50 -24.69
C GLY A 3 -2.23 9.83 -23.94
N ALA A 4 -3.00 10.76 -24.49
CA ALA A 4 -4.30 11.19 -23.95
C ALA A 4 -5.46 10.43 -24.61
N GLY A 5 -6.70 10.75 -24.22
CA GLY A 5 -7.93 10.25 -24.85
C GLY A 5 -8.84 9.47 -23.90
N SER A 6 -9.68 8.61 -24.44
CA SER A 6 -10.57 7.74 -23.66
C SER A 6 -10.55 6.31 -24.17
N ILE A 7 -10.63 5.35 -23.24
CA ILE A 7 -10.78 3.93 -23.51
C ILE A 7 -12.00 3.43 -22.73
N THR A 8 -13.05 3.02 -23.42
CA THR A 8 -14.25 2.43 -22.81
C THR A 8 -14.18 0.90 -22.92
N LEU A 9 -13.97 0.21 -21.81
CA LEU A 9 -13.82 -1.25 -21.76
C LEU A 9 -15.14 -1.99 -21.89
N GLY A 10 -16.24 -1.44 -21.36
CA GLY A 10 -17.41 -2.28 -21.00
C GLY A 10 -16.94 -3.40 -20.07
N SER A 11 -17.33 -4.65 -20.35
CA SER A 11 -16.88 -5.84 -19.62
C SER A 11 -15.61 -6.50 -20.22
N ASN A 12 -14.92 -5.84 -21.15
CA ASN A 12 -13.75 -6.41 -21.82
C ASN A 12 -12.47 -6.25 -21.00
N THR A 13 -11.40 -6.93 -21.43
CA THR A 13 -10.07 -6.84 -20.82
C THR A 13 -9.09 -6.09 -21.72
N LEU A 14 -8.48 -5.03 -21.20
CA LEU A 14 -7.37 -4.33 -21.86
C LEU A 14 -6.04 -4.91 -21.40
N THR A 15 -5.26 -5.48 -22.32
CA THR A 15 -3.86 -5.85 -22.05
C THR A 15 -2.92 -4.77 -22.56
N SER A 16 -2.04 -4.27 -21.70
CA SER A 16 -1.00 -3.29 -22.05
C SER A 16 0.39 -3.84 -21.75
N GLY A 17 1.39 -3.41 -22.53
CA GLY A 17 2.80 -3.71 -22.31
C GLY A 17 3.42 -4.75 -23.25
N GLY A 18 2.75 -5.11 -24.35
CA GLY A 18 3.26 -6.08 -25.32
C GLY A 18 4.55 -5.69 -26.06
N SER A 19 5.01 -4.45 -25.93
CA SER A 19 6.27 -3.98 -26.52
C SER A 19 7.39 -3.78 -25.48
N ASP A 20 7.16 -4.14 -24.22
CA ASP A 20 8.06 -3.92 -23.08
C ASP A 20 8.43 -2.45 -22.79
N ALA A 21 7.97 -1.51 -23.61
CA ALA A 21 8.23 -0.09 -23.44
C ALA A 21 7.45 0.49 -22.26
N SER A 22 8.09 1.43 -21.56
CA SER A 22 7.43 2.27 -20.57
C SER A 22 6.55 3.31 -21.27
N THR A 23 5.30 3.45 -20.82
CA THR A 23 4.30 4.31 -21.44
C THR A 23 3.49 5.06 -20.39
N THR A 24 3.19 6.33 -20.66
CA THR A 24 2.25 7.13 -19.87
C THR A 24 0.94 7.28 -20.62
N PHE A 25 -0.17 6.94 -19.97
CA PHE A 25 -1.52 7.22 -20.45
C PHE A 25 -2.20 8.22 -19.51
N SER A 26 -2.46 9.42 -20.04
CA SER A 26 -3.11 10.52 -19.32
C SER A 26 -4.61 10.62 -19.58
N GLY A 27 -5.14 9.75 -20.43
CA GLY A 27 -6.56 9.63 -20.70
C GLY A 27 -7.35 8.89 -19.62
N VAL A 28 -8.65 8.71 -19.87
CA VAL A 28 -9.59 8.03 -18.98
C VAL A 28 -9.92 6.63 -19.51
N ILE A 29 -9.76 5.61 -18.68
CA ILE A 29 -10.20 4.23 -18.89
C ILE A 29 -11.48 4.01 -18.08
N SER A 30 -12.59 3.65 -18.71
CA SER A 30 -13.88 3.45 -18.04
C SER A 30 -14.50 2.11 -18.41
N GLY A 31 -15.47 1.63 -17.64
CA GLY A 31 -16.26 0.43 -17.98
C GLY A 31 -16.60 -0.46 -16.80
N THR A 32 -17.87 -0.82 -16.71
CA THR A 32 -18.36 -1.74 -15.67
C THR A 32 -17.81 -3.15 -15.90
N ASN A 33 -17.14 -3.72 -14.90
CA ASN A 33 -16.48 -5.03 -14.94
C ASN A 33 -15.34 -5.16 -15.97
N GLY A 34 -14.91 -4.05 -16.56
CA GLY A 34 -13.77 -4.03 -17.49
C GLY A 34 -12.46 -4.22 -16.74
N ASN A 35 -11.63 -5.15 -17.20
CA ASN A 35 -10.38 -5.50 -16.54
C ASN A 35 -9.17 -4.88 -17.24
N ILE A 36 -8.08 -4.72 -16.50
CA ILE A 36 -6.76 -4.36 -17.06
C ILE A 36 -5.75 -5.45 -16.74
N ILE A 37 -4.96 -5.84 -17.74
CA ILE A 37 -3.75 -6.63 -17.57
C ILE A 37 -2.55 -5.76 -17.93
N LYS A 38 -1.67 -5.52 -16.97
CA LYS A 38 -0.35 -4.93 -17.18
C LYS A 38 0.66 -6.06 -17.38
N ALA A 39 1.05 -6.28 -18.63
CA ALA A 39 2.10 -7.20 -19.06
C ALA A 39 3.41 -6.46 -19.41
N GLY A 40 4.44 -7.21 -19.76
CA GLY A 40 5.75 -6.68 -20.16
C GLY A 40 6.55 -6.04 -19.02
N THR A 41 7.84 -5.86 -19.26
CA THR A 41 8.83 -5.41 -18.27
C THR A 41 8.77 -3.91 -17.99
N GLY A 42 8.30 -3.10 -18.94
CA GLY A 42 8.19 -1.64 -18.80
C GLY A 42 7.16 -1.17 -17.78
N THR A 43 7.11 0.15 -17.58
CA THR A 43 6.17 0.82 -16.69
C THR A 43 4.94 1.30 -17.44
N LEU A 44 3.73 0.98 -16.96
CA LEU A 44 2.52 1.69 -17.36
C LEU A 44 2.20 2.75 -16.32
N THR A 45 2.32 4.02 -16.69
CA THR A 45 1.94 5.15 -15.85
C THR A 45 0.54 5.62 -16.21
N LEU A 46 -0.37 5.61 -15.24
CA LEU A 46 -1.75 6.11 -15.39
C LEU A 46 -1.92 7.39 -14.57
N THR A 47 -2.24 8.50 -15.26
CA THR A 47 -2.40 9.82 -14.62
C THR A 47 -3.81 10.40 -14.76
N GLY A 48 -4.67 9.82 -15.60
CA GLY A 48 -6.06 10.25 -15.77
C GLY A 48 -7.04 9.58 -14.80
N ASN A 49 -8.22 10.18 -14.62
CA ASN A 49 -9.28 9.68 -13.72
C ASN A 49 -10.04 8.49 -14.34
N ASN A 50 -9.43 7.31 -14.32
CA ASN A 50 -10.08 6.07 -14.75
C ASN A 50 -11.26 5.70 -13.84
N SER A 51 -12.27 5.03 -14.37
CA SER A 51 -13.52 4.66 -13.68
C SER A 51 -13.99 3.25 -14.05
N TYR A 52 -13.08 2.38 -14.49
CA TYR A 52 -13.39 0.98 -14.70
C TYR A 52 -13.56 0.26 -13.35
N THR A 53 -14.42 -0.75 -13.30
CA THR A 53 -14.76 -1.45 -12.04
C THR A 53 -14.37 -2.94 -12.05
N GLY A 54 -13.70 -3.42 -13.09
CA GLY A 54 -13.09 -4.75 -13.10
C GLY A 54 -11.71 -4.76 -12.45
N SER A 55 -11.10 -5.93 -12.40
CA SER A 55 -9.81 -6.17 -11.74
C SER A 55 -8.63 -5.59 -12.49
N THR A 56 -7.51 -5.37 -11.78
CA THR A 56 -6.23 -5.01 -12.40
C THR A 56 -5.17 -6.07 -12.08
N THR A 57 -4.80 -6.87 -13.07
CA THR A 57 -3.71 -7.86 -12.95
C THR A 57 -2.40 -7.23 -13.42
N ILE A 58 -1.38 -7.23 -12.58
CA ILE A 58 -0.02 -6.79 -12.90
C ILE A 58 0.83 -8.04 -13.13
N SER A 59 0.81 -8.56 -14.35
CA SER A 59 1.53 -9.78 -14.73
C SER A 59 3.06 -9.59 -14.74
N ALA A 60 3.54 -8.39 -15.08
CA ALA A 60 4.96 -8.05 -15.09
C ALA A 60 5.22 -6.53 -15.07
N GLY A 61 6.46 -6.15 -14.76
CA GLY A 61 6.91 -4.76 -14.76
C GLY A 61 6.29 -3.95 -13.63
N LEU A 62 5.98 -2.69 -13.91
CA LEU A 62 5.40 -1.76 -12.94
C LEU A 62 4.10 -1.15 -13.47
N LEU A 63 3.06 -1.19 -12.64
CA LEU A 63 1.92 -0.27 -12.76
C LEU A 63 2.15 0.91 -11.82
N LYS A 64 2.29 2.11 -12.39
CA LYS A 64 2.41 3.35 -11.63
C LYS A 64 1.14 4.17 -11.78
N ILE A 65 0.46 4.47 -10.68
CA ILE A 65 -0.72 5.34 -10.63
C ILE A 65 -0.26 6.65 -9.99
N ILE A 66 -0.42 7.78 -10.70
CA ILE A 66 -0.02 9.10 -10.20
C ILE A 66 -1.24 10.01 -10.15
N ARG A 67 -1.92 10.12 -9.00
CA ARG A 67 -3.15 10.94 -8.87
C ARG A 67 -3.39 11.51 -7.49
N ASP A 68 -4.04 12.67 -7.49
CA ASP A 68 -4.35 13.42 -6.27
C ASP A 68 -5.67 12.98 -5.62
N ASP A 69 -6.65 12.46 -6.39
CA ASP A 69 -7.94 11.96 -5.88
C ASP A 69 -8.20 10.50 -6.33
N PRO A 70 -7.81 9.50 -5.51
CA PRO A 70 -8.03 8.10 -5.79
C PRO A 70 -9.50 7.66 -5.57
N THR A 71 -10.36 8.49 -4.97
CA THR A 71 -11.67 8.06 -4.46
C THR A 71 -12.63 7.58 -5.55
N SER A 72 -12.46 8.09 -6.77
CA SER A 72 -13.25 7.74 -7.95
C SER A 72 -12.66 6.60 -8.80
N TYR A 73 -11.43 6.15 -8.52
CA TYR A 73 -10.66 5.35 -9.46
C TYR A 73 -10.79 3.84 -9.33
N LEU A 74 -11.14 3.37 -8.14
CA LEU A 74 -10.97 1.97 -7.75
C LEU A 74 -12.23 1.41 -7.12
N ALA A 75 -13.39 1.84 -7.61
CA ALA A 75 -14.64 1.10 -7.44
C ALA A 75 -14.59 -0.32 -8.07
N ALA A 76 -13.42 -0.77 -8.51
CA ALA A 76 -13.07 -2.16 -8.68
C ALA A 76 -13.09 -2.88 -7.33
N THR A 77 -14.23 -3.48 -7.04
CA THR A 77 -14.49 -4.44 -5.96
C THR A 77 -13.61 -5.71 -5.99
N SER A 78 -12.60 -5.77 -6.88
CA SER A 78 -11.77 -6.95 -7.14
C SER A 78 -10.25 -6.72 -7.01
N GLY A 79 -9.78 -5.48 -6.81
CA GLY A 79 -8.41 -5.19 -6.41
C GLY A 79 -7.29 -5.35 -7.46
N PHE A 80 -6.04 -5.24 -6.99
CA PHE A 80 -4.82 -5.53 -7.74
C PHE A 80 -4.29 -6.92 -7.43
N THR A 81 -3.79 -7.60 -8.46
CA THR A 81 -3.25 -8.98 -8.39
C THR A 81 -2.02 -9.14 -9.26
N GLY A 82 -1.38 -10.32 -9.20
CA GLY A 82 -0.23 -10.70 -10.04
C GLY A 82 1.13 -10.42 -9.40
N PRO A 83 2.24 -10.93 -9.98
CA PRO A 83 3.58 -10.85 -9.40
C PRO A 83 4.32 -9.53 -9.71
N GLY A 84 3.74 -8.64 -10.52
CA GLY A 84 4.34 -7.37 -10.87
C GLY A 84 4.27 -6.33 -9.75
N ASN A 85 4.86 -5.16 -10.01
CA ASN A 85 5.00 -4.11 -9.00
C ASN A 85 3.87 -3.08 -9.10
N LEU A 86 3.49 -2.51 -7.96
CA LEU A 86 2.52 -1.43 -7.87
C LEU A 86 3.12 -0.22 -7.16
N THR A 87 3.01 0.94 -7.79
CA THR A 87 3.31 2.23 -7.16
C THR A 87 2.09 3.12 -7.28
N ILE A 88 1.65 3.68 -6.15
CA ILE A 88 0.57 4.67 -6.07
C ILE A 88 1.16 5.94 -5.46
N GLU A 89 1.26 7.00 -6.23
CA GLU A 89 1.77 8.30 -5.82
C GLU A 89 0.74 9.40 -6.16
N SER A 90 0.91 10.57 -5.55
CA SER A 90 0.16 11.79 -5.90
C SER A 90 0.88 12.53 -7.03
N SER A 91 0.13 13.28 -7.86
CA SER A 91 0.68 14.12 -8.93
C SER A 91 1.29 15.43 -8.41
N GLY A 92 0.74 15.97 -7.32
CA GLY A 92 1.29 17.11 -6.60
C GLY A 92 2.14 16.69 -5.41
N ASP A 93 2.45 17.64 -4.52
CA ASP A 93 3.15 17.33 -3.27
C ASP A 93 2.26 16.72 -2.17
N ASP A 94 0.95 16.69 -2.41
CA ASP A 94 -0.09 16.29 -1.47
C ASP A 94 -1.08 15.33 -2.15
N PHE A 95 -1.31 14.15 -1.56
CA PHE A 95 -2.56 13.43 -1.81
C PHE A 95 -3.73 14.33 -1.41
N THR A 96 -4.56 14.76 -2.35
CA THR A 96 -5.70 15.62 -2.04
C THR A 96 -6.82 14.86 -1.33
N ALA A 97 -6.74 13.52 -1.24
CA ALA A 97 -7.60 12.66 -0.43
C ALA A 97 -6.84 11.46 0.16
N ASP A 98 -7.30 10.97 1.33
CA ASP A 98 -6.72 9.82 2.03
C ASP A 98 -6.70 8.56 1.14
N ILE A 99 -5.60 7.80 1.17
CA ILE A 99 -5.51 6.53 0.45
C ILE A 99 -6.19 5.44 1.28
N VAL A 100 -7.39 5.03 0.91
CA VAL A 100 -8.11 3.95 1.62
C VAL A 100 -7.82 2.58 1.02
N THR A 101 -6.96 1.80 1.66
CA THR A 101 -6.67 0.41 1.25
C THR A 101 -7.81 -0.52 1.67
N GLY A 102 -8.90 -0.57 0.92
CA GLY A 102 -10.02 -1.49 1.15
C GLY A 102 -11.28 -1.11 0.39
N THR A 103 -11.43 0.15 0.01
CA THR A 103 -12.27 0.58 -1.13
C THR A 103 -11.45 0.94 -2.35
N HIS A 104 -10.16 1.30 -2.17
CA HIS A 104 -9.33 1.80 -3.27
C HIS A 104 -8.08 0.95 -3.53
N VAL A 105 -7.32 0.54 -2.52
CA VAL A 105 -6.27 -0.49 -2.70
C VAL A 105 -6.74 -1.80 -2.09
N GLN A 106 -7.60 -2.53 -2.80
CA GLN A 106 -7.89 -3.92 -2.47
C GLN A 106 -6.78 -4.78 -3.08
N LEU A 107 -6.10 -5.61 -2.29
CA LEU A 107 -5.10 -6.56 -2.78
C LEU A 107 -5.66 -7.95 -2.60
N ALA A 108 -6.05 -8.60 -3.71
CA ALA A 108 -6.77 -9.86 -3.69
C ALA A 108 -5.80 -11.05 -3.83
N GLY A 109 -5.31 -11.57 -2.70
CA GLY A 109 -4.88 -12.97 -2.53
C GLY A 109 -3.67 -13.50 -3.31
N THR A 110 -3.17 -12.81 -4.34
CA THR A 110 -1.87 -13.08 -4.96
C THR A 110 -0.92 -11.95 -4.63
N ALA A 111 0.22 -12.29 -4.04
CA ALA A 111 1.22 -11.33 -3.59
C ALA A 111 1.80 -10.55 -4.77
N LEU A 112 1.63 -9.22 -4.76
CA LEU A 112 2.36 -8.31 -5.65
C LEU A 112 3.87 -8.51 -5.50
N GLY A 113 4.66 -8.02 -6.46
CA GLY A 113 6.11 -7.85 -6.32
C GLY A 113 6.41 -6.83 -5.23
N ASN A 114 6.81 -5.62 -5.61
CA ASN A 114 6.93 -4.50 -4.68
C ASN A 114 5.63 -3.69 -4.62
N LEU A 115 5.38 -3.09 -3.46
CA LEU A 115 4.30 -2.13 -3.23
C LEU A 115 4.87 -0.82 -2.68
N ILE A 116 4.59 0.28 -3.37
CA ILE A 116 4.87 1.63 -2.88
C ILE A 116 3.55 2.40 -2.82
N ILE A 117 3.23 2.91 -1.64
CA ILE A 117 2.08 3.79 -1.41
C ILE A 117 2.59 5.14 -0.90
N GLY A 118 2.27 6.16 -1.67
CA GLY A 118 2.74 7.53 -1.50
C GLY A 118 4.17 7.78 -1.96
N LYS A 119 4.55 9.05 -1.95
CA LYS A 119 5.90 9.52 -2.28
C LYS A 119 6.62 10.00 -1.02
N THR A 120 7.96 10.06 -1.05
CA THR A 120 8.76 10.60 0.06
C THR A 120 8.22 11.96 0.52
N GLY A 121 8.07 12.13 1.83
CA GLY A 121 7.50 13.34 2.42
C GLY A 121 5.97 13.43 2.36
N ASN A 122 5.25 12.36 1.98
CA ASN A 122 3.80 12.33 2.01
C ASN A 122 3.29 12.60 3.45
N ALA A 123 2.63 13.74 3.65
CA ALA A 123 2.05 14.12 4.94
C ALA A 123 0.61 13.61 5.14
N ARG A 124 0.03 12.99 4.10
CA ARG A 124 -1.37 12.59 4.06
C ARG A 124 -1.55 11.14 4.46
N GLN A 125 -2.72 10.86 5.03
CA GLN A 125 -3.01 9.59 5.66
C GLN A 125 -3.16 8.47 4.63
N ILE A 126 -2.62 7.32 4.98
CA ILE A 126 -2.73 6.03 4.30
C ILE A 126 -3.55 5.14 5.22
N ASP A 127 -4.80 4.91 4.88
CA ASP A 127 -5.67 4.03 5.65
C ASP A 127 -5.43 2.58 5.26
N LEU A 128 -4.92 1.79 6.19
CA LEU A 128 -4.87 0.34 6.13
C LEU A 128 -6.22 -0.27 6.52
N SER A 129 -7.05 -0.62 5.54
CA SER A 129 -8.38 -1.23 5.76
C SER A 129 -8.53 -2.65 5.21
N SER A 130 -7.43 -3.26 4.76
CA SER A 130 -7.31 -4.69 4.44
C SER A 130 -5.91 -5.19 4.82
N ASP A 131 -5.76 -6.51 4.96
CA ASP A 131 -4.43 -7.11 5.07
C ASP A 131 -3.70 -7.00 3.73
N ILE A 132 -2.37 -6.89 3.79
CA ILE A 132 -1.54 -6.72 2.60
C ILE A 132 -0.45 -7.78 2.58
N THR A 133 -0.39 -8.53 1.49
CA THR A 133 0.67 -9.53 1.22
C THR A 133 1.37 -9.20 -0.07
N THR A 134 2.70 -9.22 -0.05
CA THR A 134 3.57 -9.04 -1.21
C THR A 134 4.71 -10.06 -1.18
N THR A 135 5.41 -10.23 -2.29
CA THR A 135 6.63 -11.04 -2.38
C THR A 135 7.86 -10.17 -2.18
N GLY A 136 7.82 -8.93 -2.65
CA GLY A 136 8.85 -7.92 -2.51
C GLY A 136 8.59 -6.93 -1.37
N THR A 137 9.26 -5.79 -1.45
CA THR A 137 9.25 -4.75 -0.42
C THR A 137 7.92 -4.00 -0.41
N GLN A 138 7.47 -3.66 0.80
CA GLN A 138 6.36 -2.74 1.02
C GLN A 138 6.87 -1.41 1.58
N THR A 139 6.44 -0.31 1.00
CA THR A 139 6.79 1.03 1.47
C THR A 139 5.54 1.91 1.56
N TYR A 140 5.29 2.42 2.75
CA TYR A 140 4.22 3.37 3.05
C TYR A 140 4.86 4.71 3.40
N ASN A 141 4.81 5.65 2.47
CA ASN A 141 5.58 6.89 2.55
C ASN A 141 4.90 8.03 3.34
N GLY A 142 3.74 7.79 3.95
CA GLY A 142 3.05 8.77 4.80
C GLY A 142 2.39 8.17 6.03
N PRO A 143 1.72 8.99 6.87
CA PRO A 143 1.06 8.53 8.10
C PRO A 143 0.09 7.39 7.81
N VAL A 144 0.23 6.27 8.50
CA VAL A 144 -0.65 5.11 8.35
C VAL A 144 -1.69 5.09 9.46
N ARG A 145 -2.94 4.80 9.11
CA ARG A 145 -4.03 4.55 10.05
C ARG A 145 -4.63 3.16 9.84
N LEU A 146 -4.76 2.37 10.90
CA LEU A 146 -5.40 1.05 10.88
C LEU A 146 -6.91 1.25 11.02
N VAL A 147 -7.68 0.93 9.98
CA VAL A 147 -9.10 1.27 9.88
C VAL A 147 -9.96 0.02 9.83
N GLY A 148 -11.04 -0.06 10.61
CA GLY A 148 -12.08 -1.10 10.49
C GLY A 148 -11.75 -2.48 11.05
N GLY A 149 -10.49 -2.76 11.40
CA GLY A 149 -10.07 -4.04 11.95
C GLY A 149 -8.58 -4.11 12.22
N ASP A 150 -8.16 -5.21 12.83
CA ASP A 150 -6.75 -5.56 12.99
C ASP A 150 -6.12 -5.76 11.60
N ARG A 151 -4.81 -5.50 11.49
CA ARG A 151 -4.09 -5.50 10.21
C ARG A 151 -2.89 -6.42 10.22
N THR A 152 -2.74 -7.18 9.15
CA THR A 152 -1.53 -7.93 8.83
C THR A 152 -0.89 -7.36 7.56
N VAL A 153 0.40 -7.06 7.66
CA VAL A 153 1.25 -6.68 6.52
C VAL A 153 2.35 -7.72 6.41
N SER A 154 2.48 -8.36 5.24
CA SER A 154 3.43 -9.47 5.06
C SER A 154 4.19 -9.43 3.74
N THR A 155 5.44 -9.89 3.77
CA THR A 155 6.28 -10.05 2.58
C THR A 155 6.89 -11.44 2.51
N THR A 156 7.53 -11.76 1.38
CA THR A 156 8.42 -12.93 1.30
C THR A 156 9.87 -12.47 1.42
N ASN A 157 10.41 -12.49 2.64
CA ASN A 157 11.82 -12.17 2.90
C ASN A 157 12.25 -10.78 2.38
N SER A 158 11.35 -9.80 2.46
CA SER A 158 11.57 -8.45 1.92
C SER A 158 11.16 -7.39 2.94
N ASN A 159 11.60 -6.15 2.74
CA ASN A 159 11.43 -5.14 3.79
C ASN A 159 9.98 -4.63 3.89
N VAL A 160 9.60 -4.21 5.09
CA VAL A 160 8.38 -3.43 5.34
C VAL A 160 8.78 -2.10 5.94
N ILE A 161 8.42 -1.00 5.27
CA ILE A 161 8.87 0.33 5.62
C ILE A 161 7.64 1.23 5.83
N PHE A 162 7.47 1.69 7.07
CA PHE A 162 6.57 2.77 7.43
C PHE A 162 7.40 4.04 7.60
N ALA A 163 7.35 4.94 6.62
CA ALA A 163 8.16 6.15 6.62
C ALA A 163 7.66 7.24 7.59
N SER A 164 6.46 7.06 8.15
CA SER A 164 5.83 8.01 9.07
C SER A 164 5.11 7.28 10.21
N THR A 165 4.21 7.97 10.90
CA THR A 165 3.47 7.43 12.05
C THR A 165 2.56 6.27 11.65
N VAL A 166 2.25 5.40 12.61
CA VAL A 166 1.27 4.33 12.44
C VAL A 166 0.31 4.36 13.62
N ASN A 167 -0.98 4.59 13.40
CA ASN A 167 -1.97 4.79 14.46
C ASN A 167 -3.24 3.97 14.22
N SER A 168 -4.06 3.77 15.26
CA SER A 168 -5.40 3.21 15.09
C SER A 168 -6.42 4.26 14.59
N ASP A 169 -7.59 3.83 14.13
CA ASP A 169 -8.71 4.68 13.71
C ASP A 169 -9.53 5.31 14.85
N GLY A 170 -8.96 5.41 16.05
CA GLY A 170 -9.67 5.77 17.28
C GLY A 170 -10.26 4.56 18.02
N THR A 171 -10.48 3.43 17.34
CA THR A 171 -10.70 2.12 18.00
C THR A 171 -9.38 1.37 17.99
N GLN A 172 -8.91 0.88 19.14
CA GLN A 172 -7.62 0.19 19.23
C GLN A 172 -7.57 -1.02 18.27
N ARG A 173 -6.64 -1.00 17.31
CA ARG A 173 -6.39 -2.09 16.34
C ARG A 173 -5.02 -2.71 16.56
N ALA A 174 -4.90 -4.00 16.34
CA ALA A 174 -3.60 -4.68 16.30
C ALA A 174 -2.93 -4.50 14.93
N LEU A 175 -1.60 -4.44 14.94
CA LEU A 175 -0.77 -4.55 13.75
C LEU A 175 0.15 -5.76 13.87
N THR A 176 0.11 -6.61 12.85
CA THR A 176 1.06 -7.71 12.66
C THR A 176 1.89 -7.44 11.42
N VAL A 177 3.22 -7.51 11.54
CA VAL A 177 4.17 -7.42 10.42
C VAL A 177 4.96 -8.71 10.32
N THR A 178 4.86 -9.42 9.20
CA THR A 178 5.53 -10.71 8.95
C THR A 178 6.30 -10.68 7.65
N ASN A 179 7.61 -10.45 7.74
CA ASN A 179 8.43 -10.20 6.56
C ASN A 179 9.69 -11.09 6.48
N GLY A 180 9.71 -12.17 7.28
CA GLY A 180 10.69 -13.25 7.20
C GLY A 180 12.09 -12.76 7.51
N THR A 181 13.01 -12.91 6.56
CA THR A 181 14.39 -12.40 6.65
C THR A 181 14.55 -10.95 6.18
N GLY A 182 13.46 -10.26 5.84
CA GLY A 182 13.50 -8.83 5.57
C GLY A 182 13.45 -7.99 6.85
N ASP A 183 13.77 -6.71 6.73
CA ASP A 183 13.73 -5.77 7.85
C ASP A 183 12.39 -5.04 7.97
N THR A 184 11.96 -4.78 9.20
CA THR A 184 10.84 -3.88 9.48
C THR A 184 11.36 -2.55 10.00
N THR A 185 10.97 -1.45 9.35
CA THR A 185 11.34 -0.09 9.74
C THR A 185 10.11 0.77 10.01
N PHE A 186 10.05 1.38 11.20
CA PHE A 186 9.13 2.45 11.54
C PHE A 186 9.92 3.74 11.77
N SER A 187 9.86 4.66 10.80
CA SER A 187 10.56 5.95 10.89
C SER A 187 9.81 6.97 11.75
N GLY A 188 8.48 6.81 11.89
CA GLY A 188 7.65 7.59 12.79
C GLY A 188 7.21 6.81 14.03
N ALA A 189 6.51 7.48 14.94
CA ALA A 189 5.97 6.85 16.15
C ALA A 189 4.83 5.87 15.83
N ILE A 190 4.81 4.74 16.53
CA ILE A 190 3.69 3.79 16.54
C ILE A 190 2.76 4.18 17.69
N GLY A 191 1.47 4.37 17.41
CA GLY A 191 0.42 4.65 18.40
C GLY A 191 0.53 6.02 19.08
N GLY A 192 1.32 6.94 18.53
CA GLY A 192 1.63 8.22 19.18
C GLY A 192 0.42 9.14 19.36
N SER A 193 -0.48 9.23 18.37
CA SER A 193 -1.70 10.06 18.45
C SER A 193 -2.97 9.24 18.67
N ALA A 194 -2.99 7.98 18.27
CA ALA A 194 -4.04 7.03 18.62
C ALA A 194 -3.39 5.65 18.86
N PRO A 195 -3.35 5.16 20.12
CA PRO A 195 -2.65 3.93 20.49
C PRO A 195 -3.02 2.73 19.64
N VAL A 196 -2.03 1.89 19.34
CA VAL A 196 -2.21 0.60 18.68
C VAL A 196 -2.51 -0.44 19.78
N LYS A 197 -3.44 -1.37 19.54
CA LYS A 197 -3.82 -2.39 20.52
C LYS A 197 -2.63 -3.26 20.90
N SER A 198 -1.97 -3.83 19.91
CA SER A 198 -0.79 -4.68 20.06
C SER A 198 0.03 -4.63 18.78
N LEU A 199 1.33 -4.85 18.91
CA LEU A 199 2.26 -4.92 17.78
C LEU A 199 2.95 -6.27 17.79
N THR A 200 2.83 -7.02 16.70
CA THR A 200 3.52 -8.30 16.49
C THR A 200 4.46 -8.17 15.29
N ILE A 201 5.75 -8.45 15.47
CA ILE A 201 6.79 -8.38 14.43
C ILE A 201 7.45 -9.74 14.27
N THR A 202 7.62 -10.18 13.02
CA THR A 202 8.48 -11.32 12.64
C THR A 202 9.33 -10.90 11.44
N SER A 203 10.59 -10.53 11.70
CA SER A 203 11.51 -9.91 10.75
C SER A 203 12.95 -10.35 11.03
N ASP A 204 13.92 -9.98 10.17
CA ASP A 204 15.32 -10.06 10.55
C ASP A 204 15.63 -8.98 11.59
N GLN A 205 15.53 -7.72 11.22
CA GLN A 205 15.70 -6.59 12.15
C GLN A 205 14.42 -5.77 12.31
N LEU A 206 14.31 -5.11 13.46
CA LEU A 206 13.34 -4.07 13.75
C LEU A 206 14.10 -2.77 14.03
N THR A 207 13.81 -1.72 13.26
CA THR A 207 14.21 -0.35 13.56
C THR A 207 12.97 0.48 13.84
N ALA A 208 12.84 1.05 15.03
CA ALA A 208 11.67 1.85 15.41
C ALA A 208 12.02 3.05 16.31
N GLY A 209 11.17 4.08 16.24
CA GLY A 209 11.15 5.20 17.17
C GLY A 209 10.32 4.89 18.42
N ALA A 210 9.47 5.84 18.82
CA ALA A 210 8.56 5.66 19.96
C ALA A 210 7.44 4.66 19.64
N ILE A 211 7.05 3.86 20.63
CA ILE A 211 5.99 2.85 20.54
C ILE A 211 5.02 3.04 21.71
N THR A 212 3.75 3.29 21.39
CA THR A 212 2.66 3.38 22.37
C THR A 212 1.61 2.31 22.06
N LEU A 213 1.44 1.35 22.97
CA LEU A 213 0.52 0.22 22.82
C LEU A 213 -0.41 0.09 24.03
N ASN A 214 -1.61 -0.46 23.83
CA ASN A 214 -2.54 -0.83 24.92
C ASN A 214 -2.51 -2.33 25.25
N GLY A 215 -1.47 -3.01 24.79
CA GLY A 215 -1.32 -4.45 24.84
C GLY A 215 0.12 -4.86 24.52
N ALA A 216 0.30 -6.11 24.11
CA ALA A 216 1.64 -6.67 23.96
C ALA A 216 2.41 -6.09 22.76
N LEU A 217 3.71 -5.89 22.97
CA LEU A 217 4.72 -5.89 21.92
C LEU A 217 5.32 -7.29 21.85
N THR A 218 5.17 -7.98 20.72
CA THR A 218 5.80 -9.28 20.46
C THR A 218 6.73 -9.14 19.27
N ALA A 219 8.00 -9.52 19.41
CA ALA A 219 8.97 -9.45 18.31
C ALA A 219 9.81 -10.74 18.26
N THR A 220 9.80 -11.38 17.10
CA THR A 220 10.69 -12.51 16.75
C THR A 220 11.67 -12.00 15.70
N LEU A 221 12.95 -11.89 16.06
CA LEU A 221 13.96 -11.17 15.30
C LEU A 221 15.17 -12.06 15.04
N GLY A 222 15.65 -12.08 13.79
CA GLY A 222 16.85 -12.82 13.37
C GLY A 222 18.16 -12.08 13.62
N GLY A 223 18.10 -10.75 13.66
CA GLY A 223 19.24 -9.85 13.69
C GLY A 223 19.17 -8.79 14.81
N SER A 224 20.20 -7.95 14.86
CA SER A 224 20.26 -6.85 15.83
C SER A 224 19.19 -5.80 15.51
N SER A 225 18.46 -5.37 16.54
CA SER A 225 17.34 -4.45 16.39
C SER A 225 17.50 -3.22 17.28
N SER A 226 16.89 -2.11 16.89
CA SER A 226 16.96 -0.85 17.61
C SER A 226 15.58 -0.23 17.80
N ILE A 227 15.30 0.17 19.04
CA ILE A 227 14.17 1.03 19.39
C ILE A 227 14.78 2.21 20.13
N THR A 228 14.75 3.39 19.51
CA THR A 228 15.45 4.58 20.03
C THR A 228 14.51 5.56 20.74
N GLY A 229 13.20 5.31 20.71
CA GLY A 229 12.19 6.13 21.39
C GLY A 229 11.65 5.50 22.67
N VAL A 230 10.67 6.18 23.27
CA VAL A 230 9.96 5.67 24.45
C VAL A 230 9.05 4.52 24.07
N ILE A 231 9.04 3.46 24.88
CA ILE A 231 8.01 2.43 24.87
C ILE A 231 7.04 2.76 26.01
N ALA A 232 5.78 3.04 25.67
CA ALA A 232 4.76 3.46 26.61
C ALA A 232 3.50 2.60 26.51
N ASN A 233 2.77 2.53 27.63
CA ASN A 233 1.38 2.12 27.60
C ASN A 233 0.55 3.30 27.10
N GLY A 234 -0.34 3.10 26.12
CA GLY A 234 -1.35 4.10 25.83
C GLY A 234 -2.37 4.10 26.96
N ALA A 235 -2.64 5.26 27.54
CA ALA A 235 -3.58 5.36 28.66
C ALA A 235 -4.89 4.66 28.29
N SER A 236 -5.40 3.82 29.20
CA SER A 236 -6.75 3.28 29.09
C SER A 236 -7.71 4.43 29.34
N THR A 237 -8.22 5.06 28.27
CA THR A 237 -9.40 5.92 28.36
C THR A 237 -10.64 5.08 28.52
#